data_AF-A0AA88C9X6-F1
#
_entry.id   AF-A0AA88C9X6-F1
#
_cell.length_a   1.000
_cell.length_b   1.000
_cell.length_c   1.000
_cell.angle_alpha   90.00
_cell.angle_beta   90.00
_cell.angle_gamma   90.00
#
_symmetry.space_group_name_H-M   'P 1'
#
loop_
_entity.id
_entity.type
_entity.pdbx_description
1 polymer ?
#
loop_
_entity_poly.entity_id
_entity_poly.type
_entity_poly.pdbx_seq_one_letter_code
_entity_poly.pdbx_strand_id
1 'polypeptide(L)' 'MCWSLKYVVGNPETSKRTTTYADGPGRRREILEAAAKVAANGWRVWVEHAVTGERIFESDVEKAYNRPATATA' A
#
# COMPACT_ATOMS: atom_id res chain seq x y z
N MET A 1 -13.94 11.20 4.66
CA MET A 1 -12.98 10.82 3.61
C MET A 1 -11.62 10.84 4.27
N CYS A 2 -11.11 9.66 4.65
CA CYS A 2 -9.93 9.60 5.52
C CYS A 2 -8.96 8.50 5.12
N TRP A 3 -9.23 7.75 4.05
CA TRP A 3 -8.40 6.62 3.63
C TRP A 3 -7.64 7.00 2.39
N SER A 4 -6.31 6.91 2.44
CA SER A 4 -5.42 7.20 1.33
C SER A 4 -4.81 5.92 0.82
N LEU A 5 -4.87 5.73 -0.49
CA LEU A 5 -4.16 4.67 -1.17
C LEU A 5 -2.70 5.07 -1.37
N LYS A 6 -1.79 4.21 -0.94
CA LYS A 6 -0.35 4.36 -1.11
C LYS A 6 0.18 3.20 -1.93
N TYR A 7 1.08 3.48 -2.86
CA TYR A 7 1.69 2.44 -3.69
C TYR A 7 3.11 2.82 -4.06
N VAL A 8 3.95 1.82 -4.29
CA VAL A 8 5.31 2.02 -4.77
C VAL A 8 5.30 2.09 -6.29
N VAL A 9 5.88 3.15 -6.86
CA VAL A 9 6.07 3.26 -8.31
C VAL A 9 7.44 2.70 -8.68
N GLY A 10 7.46 1.78 -9.64
CA GLY A 10 8.68 1.12 -10.11
C GLY A 10 8.80 -0.32 -9.61
N ASN A 11 10.03 -0.84 -9.56
CA ASN A 11 10.27 -2.22 -9.14
C ASN A 11 9.97 -2.38 -7.63
N PRO A 12 8.98 -3.21 -7.23
CA PRO A 12 8.51 -3.29 -5.85
C PRO A 12 9.59 -3.73 -4.86
N GLU A 13 10.55 -4.55 -5.29
CA GLU A 13 11.60 -5.10 -4.43
C GLU A 13 12.68 -4.08 -4.08
N THR A 14 12.95 -3.12 -4.97
CA THR A 14 14.10 -2.20 -4.87
C THR A 14 13.69 -0.74 -4.75
N SER A 15 12.50 -0.38 -5.22
CA SER A 15 12.03 1.00 -5.24
C SER A 15 11.47 1.39 -3.88
N LYS A 16 11.93 2.54 -3.38
CA LYS A 16 11.46 3.14 -2.11
C LYS A 16 10.49 4.30 -2.33
N ARG A 17 10.23 4.67 -3.60
CA ARG A 17 9.41 5.82 -3.93
C ARG A 17 7.94 5.47 -3.78
N THR A 18 7.38 5.89 -2.66
CA THR A 18 5.96 5.77 -2.36
C THR A 18 5.21 6.95 -2.96
N THR A 19 4.17 6.64 -3.74
CA THR A 19 3.23 7.61 -4.29
C THR A 19 1.89 7.45 -3.58
N THR A 20 1.20 8.58 -3.44
CA THR A 20 -0.18 8.61 -2.92
C THR A 20 -1.12 8.80 -4.10
N TYR A 21 -2.27 8.14 -4.05
CA TYR A 21 -3.30 8.29 -5.07
C TYR A 21 -3.70 9.75 -5.25
N ALA A 22 -3.75 10.20 -6.51
CA ALA A 22 -3.83 11.61 -6.87
C ALA A 22 -5.18 12.27 -6.53
N ASP A 23 -6.27 11.50 -6.53
CA ASP A 23 -7.61 11.98 -6.12
C ASP A 23 -7.73 12.27 -4.62
N GLY A 24 -6.68 11.99 -3.83
CA GLY A 24 -6.68 12.25 -2.40
C GLY A 24 -7.45 11.20 -1.57
N PRO A 25 -7.69 11.49 -0.29
CA PRO A 25 -8.33 10.55 0.62
C PRO A 25 -9.80 10.32 0.24
N GLY A 26 -10.20 9.05 0.16
CA GLY A 26 -11.53 8.64 -0.26
C GLY A 26 -12.37 7.99 0.85
N ARG A 27 -13.51 7.43 0.44
CA ARG A 27 -14.29 6.52 1.30
C ARG A 27 -13.54 5.18 1.40
N ARG A 28 -13.68 4.52 2.54
CA ARG A 28 -12.99 3.25 2.83
C ARG A 28 -13.19 2.21 1.72
N ARG A 29 -14.43 2.03 1.30
CA ARG A 29 -14.81 1.05 0.27
C ARG A 29 -14.11 1.32 -1.07
N GLU A 30 -14.23 2.54 -1.59
CA GLU A 30 -13.66 2.91 -2.90
C GLU A 30 -12.14 2.75 -2.93
N ILE A 31 -11.48 3.16 -1.86
CA ILE A 31 -10.03 3.08 -1.71
C ILE A 31 -9.56 1.62 -1.58
N LEU A 32 -10.31 0.77 -0.89
CA LEU A 32 -10.02 -0.66 -0.83
C LEU A 32 -10.23 -1.35 -2.18
N GLU A 33 -11.28 -1.00 -2.93
CA GLU A 33 -11.50 -1.53 -4.28
C GLU A 33 -10.37 -1.11 -5.24
N ALA A 34 -9.90 0.13 -5.15
CA ALA A 34 -8.72 0.59 -5.90
C ALA A 34 -7.44 -0.14 -5.46
N ALA A 35 -7.25 -0.32 -4.15
CA ALA A 35 -6.10 -1.05 -3.61
C ALA A 35 -6.05 -2.50 -4.09
N ALA A 36 -7.18 -3.19 -4.10
CA ALA A 36 -7.28 -4.56 -4.60
C ALA A 36 -6.91 -4.66 -6.08
N LYS A 37 -7.37 -3.71 -6.92
CA LYS A 37 -7.01 -3.65 -8.35
C LYS A 37 -5.50 -3.44 -8.55
N VAL A 38 -4.88 -2.56 -7.77
CA VAL A 38 -3.42 -2.32 -7.84
C VAL A 38 -2.65 -3.54 -7.33
N ALA A 39 -3.09 -4.16 -6.23
CA ALA A 39 -2.48 -5.36 -5.67
C ALA A 39 -2.50 -6.53 -6.68
N ALA A 40 -3.59 -6.67 -7.46
CA ALA A 40 -3.70 -7.68 -8.50
C ALA A 40 -2.63 -7.54 -9.61
N ASN A 41 -2.04 -6.35 -9.80
CA ASN A 41 -0.93 -6.15 -10.73
C ASN A 41 0.42 -6.58 -10.14
N GLY A 42 0.47 -7.10 -8.91
CA GLY A 42 1.70 -7.45 -8.20
C GLY A 42 2.44 -6.25 -7.60
N TRP A 43 1.75 -5.13 -7.42
CA TRP A 43 2.36 -3.91 -6.88
C TRP A 43 2.32 -3.90 -5.35
N ARG A 44 3.31 -3.24 -4.76
CA ARG A 44 3.29 -2.91 -3.34
C ARG A 44 2.31 -1.78 -3.11
N VAL A 45 1.27 -2.06 -2.36
CA VAL A 45 0.17 -1.13 -2.12
C VAL A 45 -0.39 -1.34 -0.72
N TRP A 46 -0.73 -0.25 -0.05
CA TRP A 46 -1.41 -0.26 1.23
C TRP A 46 -2.42 0.89 1.32
N VAL A 47 -3.38 0.75 2.22
CA VAL A 47 -4.33 1.79 2.56
C VAL A 47 -4.05 2.24 3.97
N GLU A 48 -3.78 3.54 4.12
CA GLU A 48 -3.59 4.16 5.44
C GLU A 48 -4.60 5.27 5.70
N HIS A 49 -4.89 5.51 6.97
CA HIS A 49 -5.69 6.62 7.41
C HIS A 49 -4.87 7.92 7.30
N ALA A 50 -5.37 8.90 6.55
CA ALA A 50 -4.65 10.12 6.22
C ALA A 50 -4.26 10.99 7.43
N VAL A 51 -4.93 10.81 8.57
CA VAL A 51 -4.69 11.60 9.80
C VAL A 51 -3.93 10.80 10.85
N THR A 52 -4.22 9.51 11.00
CA THR A 52 -3.68 8.69 12.11
C THR A 52 -2.56 7.76 11.65
N GLY A 53 -2.37 7.58 10.33
CA GLY A 53 -1.42 6.63 9.78
C GLY A 53 -1.84 5.16 9.93
N GLU A 54 -3.03 4.88 10.46
CA GLU A 54 -3.51 3.51 10.67
C GLU A 54 -3.67 2.77 9.34
N ARG A 55 -3.04 1.61 9.20
CA ARG A 55 -3.16 0.77 8.01
C ARG A 55 -4.30 -0.24 8.17
N ILE A 56 -5.16 -0.33 7.16
CA ILE A 56 -6.30 -1.28 7.15
C ILE A 56 -6.22 -2.31 6.01
N PHE A 57 -5.26 -2.15 5.12
CA PHE A 57 -5.02 -3.06 4.01
C PHE A 57 -3.57 -2.95 3.54
N GLU A 58 -2.96 -4.08 3.22
CA GLU A 58 -1.62 -4.20 2.65
C GLU A 58 -1.64 -5.37 1.65
N SER A 59 -1.02 -5.19 0.46
CA SER A 59 -0.86 -6.27 -0.50
C SER A 59 0.13 -7.32 0.00
N ASP A 60 0.02 -8.56 -0.50
CA ASP A 60 0.94 -9.63 -0.09
C ASP A 60 2.40 -9.31 -0.41
N VAL A 61 2.66 -8.56 -1.48
CA VAL A 61 4.02 -8.07 -1.81
C VAL A 61 4.51 -7.05 -0.78
N GLU A 62 3.64 -6.16 -0.30
CA GLU A 62 4.00 -5.22 0.77
C GLU A 62 4.21 -5.97 2.09
N LYS A 63 3.35 -6.93 2.43
CA LYS A 63 3.54 -7.79 3.62
C LYS A 63 4.84 -8.59 3.54
N ALA A 64 5.21 -9.10 2.37
CA ALA A 64 6.46 -9.82 2.15
C ALA A 64 7.68 -8.90 2.29
N TYR A 65 7.59 -7.67 1.80
CA TYR A 65 8.63 -6.65 1.97
C TYR A 65 8.79 -6.21 3.43
N ASN A 66 7.67 -6.04 4.14
CA ASN A 66 7.64 -5.53 5.51
C ASN A 66 7.87 -6.64 6.56
N ARG A 67 7.77 -7.91 6.15
CA ARG A 67 8.24 -9.02 6.96
C ARG A 67 9.76 -8.93 7.01
N PRO A 68 10.37 -8.72 8.20
CA PRO A 68 11.81 -8.84 8.31
C PRO A 68 12.16 -10.26 7.87
N ALA A 69 13.08 -10.39 6.92
CA ALA A 69 13.80 -11.64 6.73
C ALA A 69 14.38 -11.95 8.10
N THR A 70 13.78 -12.91 8.82
CA THR A 70 14.33 -13.39 10.07
C THR A 70 15.77 -13.72 9.78
N ALA A 71 16.67 -13.02 10.46
CA ALA A 71 18.10 -13.16 10.34
C ALA A 71 18.45 -14.65 10.35
N THR A 72 18.93 -15.14 9.21
CA THR A 72 19.55 -16.45 9.14
C THR A 72 21.01 -16.27 9.54
N ALA A 73 21.36 -16.95 10.63
CA ALA A 73 22.70 -17.21 11.18
C ALA A 73 23.37 -16.09 11.98
#